data_AF-A0A5N6S5V8-F1
#
_entry.id   AF-A0A5N6S5V8-F1
#
_cell.length_a   1.000
_cell.length_b   1.000
_cell.length_c   1.000
_cell.angle_alpha   90.00
_cell.angle_beta   90.00
_cell.angle_gamma   90.00
#
_symmetry.space_group_name_H-M   'P 1'
#
loop_
_entity.id
_entity.type
_entity.pdbx_description
1 polymer ?
#
loop_
_entity_poly.entity_id
_entity_poly.type
_entity_poly.pdbx_seq_one_letter_code
_entity_poly.pdbx_strand_id
1 'polypeptide(L)'
;MPQSDASPTLFLYSTTISDVGTVRSNNQDSSFAGEHLVAICDGMGGHAGGDTASTIAIRSLAHIERDDVRSNVRTVSSMMETSVMAAHDAIVGKAKRERKLAGMGTTVTAVTLVGGYWILAHIGDSRAYLLRDGTLTRMTTDHSYVQHLIDTGRITAAEARNHPQRNVVMRVLGDFDIDPHPDIAICAAHPADRWLLCSDGLDGVLEDSTIQETLTQCADQGECAQRLVSMALKAGSTDNVTAVIGDATLALDADAFDLPHQTPLIGGAAAASLEAIADIINEPVASAPNLRHDNDSPAQRAAALAQNPDTETQLAEPRVAQPSAMREKTSDEGETNTGEIPVVQKRDGRLSADPNDPEVAKAMRRERVQEQQASRSRRMRRRIVVLIGVLVLLAAVLGSSFAAWRWSQSKYYLGEANGVVSIYQGVNTNLFGYPLSHKVENTSIKISQLPQSWRDQLAQGIAVDSLSEAHSHAQLIEREAKSLPESSTDGSSNGSNGTNGAKSGSSASPSASASPSGQSSPSSSAKSASSATSPSPSSPASSSKGAK
;
A
#
# COMPACT_ATOMS: atom_id res chain seq x y z
N MET A 1 9.42 -48.07 6.44
CA MET A 1 9.95 -47.27 7.57
C MET A 1 9.66 -48.05 8.84
N PRO A 2 10.65 -48.34 9.69
CA PRO A 2 10.41 -49.08 10.92
C PRO A 2 9.54 -48.22 11.85
N GLN A 3 8.45 -48.80 12.36
CA GLN A 3 7.74 -48.28 13.52
C GLN A 3 8.67 -48.42 14.72
N SER A 4 9.18 -47.30 15.22
CA SER A 4 10.03 -47.21 16.41
C SER A 4 9.41 -46.15 17.31
N ASP A 5 9.23 -46.51 18.58
CA ASP A 5 8.85 -45.72 19.76
C ASP A 5 8.27 -44.32 19.53
N ALA A 6 7.05 -44.11 20.05
CA ALA A 6 6.32 -42.85 20.02
C ALA A 6 7.25 -41.67 20.36
N SER A 7 7.74 -41.02 19.32
CA SER A 7 8.49 -39.78 19.45
C SER A 7 7.53 -38.76 20.07
N PRO A 8 7.99 -37.98 21.07
CA PRO A 8 7.09 -37.10 21.79
C PRO A 8 6.47 -36.09 20.82
N THR A 9 5.15 -35.92 20.92
CA THR A 9 4.39 -35.00 20.07
C THR A 9 4.81 -33.56 20.35
N LEU A 10 5.22 -32.85 19.30
CA LEU A 10 5.54 -31.43 19.35
C LEU A 10 4.31 -30.59 19.02
N PHE A 11 4.13 -29.50 19.75
CA PHE A 11 3.09 -28.49 19.56
C PHE A 11 3.74 -27.17 19.21
N LEU A 12 3.16 -26.45 18.26
CA LEU A 12 3.60 -25.12 17.89
C LEU A 12 2.77 -24.10 18.66
N TYR A 13 3.45 -23.29 19.47
CA TYR A 13 2.87 -22.04 19.98
C TYR A 13 3.41 -20.90 19.16
N SER A 14 2.54 -19.98 18.79
CA SER A 14 2.95 -18.90 17.91
C SER A 14 2.39 -17.56 18.31
N THR A 15 3.04 -16.49 17.89
CA THR A 15 2.50 -15.14 18.07
C THR A 15 2.94 -14.26 16.92
N THR A 16 2.19 -13.20 16.68
CA THR A 16 2.55 -12.23 15.65
C THR A 16 2.30 -10.82 16.13
N ILE A 17 3.21 -9.92 15.75
CA ILE A 17 3.09 -8.47 15.91
C ILE A 17 3.37 -7.85 14.56
N SER A 18 2.53 -6.90 14.16
CA SER A 18 2.67 -6.15 12.91
C SER A 18 2.39 -4.68 13.17
N ASP A 19 3.27 -3.80 12.68
CA ASP A 19 3.16 -2.36 12.82
C ASP A 19 3.31 -1.69 11.44
N VAL A 20 2.57 -0.59 11.25
CA VAL A 20 2.58 0.17 9.99
C VAL A 20 3.93 0.86 9.73
N GLY A 21 4.73 1.08 10.76
CA GLY A 21 5.98 1.82 10.66
C GLY A 21 5.78 3.33 10.76
N THR A 22 6.88 4.07 10.60
CA THR A 22 6.89 5.52 10.81
C THR A 22 6.62 6.34 9.55
N VAL A 23 6.79 5.74 8.36
CA VAL A 23 6.76 6.44 7.07
C VAL A 23 5.56 6.04 6.20
N ARG A 24 5.15 4.77 6.23
CA ARG A 24 4.04 4.27 5.41
C ARG A 24 2.69 4.74 5.99
N SER A 25 1.70 4.90 5.10
CA SER A 25 0.35 5.34 5.48
C SER A 25 -0.59 4.18 5.79
N ASN A 26 -0.30 2.99 5.27
CA ASN A 26 -1.08 1.78 5.47
C ASN A 26 -0.15 0.59 5.67
N ASN A 27 -0.63 -0.41 6.39
CA ASN A 27 0.08 -1.66 6.58
C ASN A 27 -0.32 -2.63 5.45
N GLN A 28 0.65 -3.01 4.62
CA GLN A 28 0.47 -3.94 3.51
C GLN A 28 0.96 -5.35 3.85
N ASP A 29 1.64 -5.53 4.98
CA ASP A 29 1.97 -6.84 5.51
C ASP A 29 0.71 -7.53 6.01
N SER A 30 0.69 -8.86 5.94
CA SER A 30 -0.29 -9.70 6.60
C SER A 30 0.42 -10.88 7.26
N SER A 31 -0.05 -11.30 8.42
CA SER A 31 0.52 -12.45 9.13
C SER A 31 -0.54 -13.35 9.73
N PHE A 32 -0.17 -14.61 9.92
CA PHE A 32 -0.99 -15.66 10.53
C PHE A 32 -0.13 -16.42 11.54
N ALA A 33 -0.67 -16.63 12.73
CA ALA A 33 -0.02 -17.37 13.80
C ALA A 33 -1.05 -18.32 14.44
N GLY A 34 -1.00 -19.60 14.05
CA GLY A 34 -1.84 -20.68 14.58
C GLY A 34 -1.04 -21.75 15.32
N GLU A 35 -1.70 -22.86 15.61
CA GLU A 35 -1.19 -24.07 16.25
C GLU A 35 -0.44 -25.00 15.28
N HIS A 36 -0.68 -24.87 13.98
CA HIS A 36 -0.05 -25.71 12.95
C HIS A 36 0.66 -24.90 11.87
N LEU A 37 0.21 -23.68 11.60
CA LEU A 37 0.77 -22.80 10.58
C LEU A 37 1.19 -21.45 11.18
N VAL A 38 2.40 -21.00 10.82
CA VAL A 38 2.80 -19.59 10.90
C VAL A 38 3.13 -19.08 9.51
N ALA A 39 2.68 -17.87 9.18
CA ALA A 39 2.93 -17.28 7.87
C ALA A 39 3.05 -15.75 7.94
N ILE A 40 3.85 -15.20 7.02
CA ILE A 40 3.97 -13.78 6.76
C ILE A 40 3.90 -13.54 5.25
N CYS A 41 3.24 -12.46 4.86
CA CYS A 41 3.11 -12.01 3.49
C CYS A 41 3.31 -10.50 3.45
N ASP A 42 4.33 -10.03 2.74
CA ASP A 42 4.58 -8.61 2.49
C ASP A 42 3.91 -8.22 1.18
N GLY A 43 2.98 -7.26 1.24
CA GLY A 43 2.14 -6.85 0.13
C GLY A 43 2.73 -5.69 -0.67
N MET A 44 2.91 -5.89 -1.97
CA MET A 44 3.38 -4.87 -2.90
C MET A 44 2.33 -4.48 -3.96
N GLY A 45 2.45 -3.26 -4.48
CA GLY A 45 1.64 -2.76 -5.60
C GLY A 45 0.62 -1.71 -5.18
N GLY A 46 1.03 -0.44 -5.21
CA GLY A 46 0.18 0.73 -4.89
C GLY A 46 -0.45 0.67 -3.50
N HIS A 47 -1.19 1.72 -3.09
CA HIS A 47 -1.75 1.79 -1.73
C HIS A 47 -2.80 0.70 -1.43
N ALA A 48 -3.52 0.20 -2.45
CA ALA A 48 -4.65 -0.73 -2.30
C ALA A 48 -4.44 -2.10 -2.98
N GLY A 49 -3.31 -2.34 -3.63
CA GLY A 49 -2.99 -3.64 -4.21
C GLY A 49 -2.25 -4.54 -3.24
N GLY A 50 -1.27 -3.99 -2.52
CA GLY A 50 -0.44 -4.76 -1.57
C GLY A 50 -1.24 -5.37 -0.42
N ASP A 51 -2.09 -4.57 0.25
CA ASP A 51 -2.98 -5.01 1.34
C ASP A 51 -3.90 -6.16 0.90
N THR A 52 -4.43 -6.05 -0.31
CA THR A 52 -5.31 -7.05 -0.91
C THR A 52 -4.54 -8.33 -1.26
N ALA A 53 -3.34 -8.21 -1.82
CA ALA A 53 -2.54 -9.36 -2.24
C ALA A 53 -2.07 -10.18 -1.02
N SER A 54 -1.51 -9.53 0.01
CA SER A 54 -1.06 -10.22 1.23
C SER A 54 -2.22 -10.87 1.99
N THR A 55 -3.39 -10.19 2.04
CA THR A 55 -4.61 -10.77 2.63
C THR A 55 -5.10 -12.00 1.87
N ILE A 56 -5.06 -12.00 0.53
CA ILE A 56 -5.45 -13.17 -0.27
C ILE A 56 -4.51 -14.33 0.00
N ALA A 57 -3.20 -14.09 0.08
CA ALA A 57 -2.22 -15.13 0.36
C ALA A 57 -2.44 -15.80 1.72
N ILE A 58 -2.60 -15.02 2.79
CA ILE A 58 -2.89 -15.57 4.13
C ILE A 58 -4.20 -16.38 4.13
N ARG A 59 -5.26 -15.87 3.49
CA ARG A 59 -6.54 -16.59 3.39
C ARG A 59 -6.40 -17.91 2.64
N SER A 60 -5.61 -17.93 1.58
CA SER A 60 -5.35 -19.15 0.81
C SER A 60 -4.54 -20.17 1.61
N LEU A 61 -3.71 -19.76 2.56
CA LEU A 61 -2.93 -20.66 3.42
C LEU A 61 -3.67 -21.10 4.69
N ALA A 62 -4.63 -20.30 5.18
CA ALA A 62 -5.28 -20.52 6.47
C ALA A 62 -5.94 -21.90 6.62
N HIS A 63 -6.38 -22.56 5.54
CA HIS A 63 -6.98 -23.89 5.62
C HIS A 63 -6.00 -24.99 6.07
N ILE A 64 -4.69 -24.76 5.97
CA ILE A 64 -3.64 -25.68 6.46
C ILE A 64 -3.75 -25.84 7.98
N GLU A 65 -4.26 -24.83 8.68
CA GLU A 65 -4.48 -24.87 10.13
C GLU A 65 -5.52 -25.93 10.54
N ARG A 66 -6.56 -26.13 9.72
CA ARG A 66 -7.63 -27.10 9.99
C ARG A 66 -7.24 -28.53 9.72
N ASP A 67 -6.27 -28.75 8.83
CA ASP A 67 -6.24 -30.01 8.11
C ASP A 67 -5.70 -31.10 9.04
N ASP A 68 -6.64 -31.92 9.53
CA ASP A 68 -6.51 -33.13 10.35
C ASP A 68 -5.65 -34.24 9.69
N VAL A 69 -4.79 -33.88 8.73
CA VAL A 69 -3.81 -34.72 8.04
C VAL A 69 -2.70 -35.05 9.03
N ARG A 70 -3.07 -35.84 10.03
CA ARG A 70 -2.21 -36.41 11.05
C ARG A 70 -1.05 -37.11 10.33
N SER A 71 0.12 -36.49 10.47
CA SER A 71 1.43 -37.10 10.35
C SER A 71 2.01 -37.35 8.95
N ASN A 72 1.34 -36.99 7.84
CA ASN A 72 1.94 -37.16 6.50
C ASN A 72 2.58 -35.87 5.95
N VAL A 73 3.88 -35.72 6.24
CA VAL A 73 4.73 -34.61 5.81
C VAL A 73 4.66 -34.35 4.30
N ARG A 74 4.58 -35.40 3.46
CA ARG A 74 4.54 -35.24 1.99
C ARG A 74 3.23 -34.62 1.52
N THR A 75 2.12 -35.03 2.12
CA THR A 75 0.79 -34.48 1.78
C THR A 75 0.74 -33.00 2.15
N VAL A 76 1.19 -32.64 3.35
CA VAL A 76 1.19 -31.24 3.81
C VAL A 76 2.16 -30.39 2.99
N SER A 77 3.33 -30.91 2.63
CA SER A 77 4.26 -30.22 1.72
C SER A 77 3.62 -29.93 0.35
N SER A 78 2.94 -30.90 -0.25
CA SER A 78 2.22 -30.68 -1.51
C SER A 78 1.03 -29.74 -1.35
N MET A 79 0.35 -29.78 -0.20
CA MET A 79 -0.72 -28.85 0.13
C MET A 79 -0.19 -27.42 0.25
N MET A 80 0.93 -27.19 0.94
CA MET A 80 1.56 -25.86 1.02
C MET A 80 1.89 -25.31 -0.37
N GLU A 81 2.55 -26.10 -1.21
CA GLU A 81 2.88 -25.70 -2.58
C GLU A 81 1.62 -25.36 -3.39
N THR A 82 0.61 -26.23 -3.36
CA THR A 82 -0.66 -26.02 -4.07
C THR A 82 -1.41 -24.80 -3.54
N SER A 83 -1.34 -24.53 -2.24
CA SER A 83 -2.00 -23.38 -1.59
C SER A 83 -1.36 -22.07 -1.99
N VAL A 84 -0.03 -22.02 -2.07
CA VAL A 84 0.72 -20.87 -2.58
C VAL A 84 0.39 -20.62 -4.05
N MET A 85 0.31 -21.68 -4.87
CA MET A 85 -0.09 -21.57 -6.27
C MET A 85 -1.56 -21.12 -6.43
N ALA A 86 -2.46 -21.59 -5.58
CA ALA A 86 -3.85 -21.12 -5.55
C ALA A 86 -3.95 -19.64 -5.14
N ALA A 87 -3.08 -19.18 -4.22
CA ALA A 87 -2.95 -17.77 -3.87
C ALA A 87 -2.50 -16.94 -5.07
N HIS A 88 -1.48 -17.41 -5.81
CA HIS A 88 -1.03 -16.77 -7.06
C HIS A 88 -2.19 -16.58 -8.04
N ASP A 89 -2.92 -17.66 -8.35
CA ASP A 89 -4.05 -17.62 -9.29
C ASP A 89 -5.17 -16.68 -8.82
N ALA A 90 -5.44 -16.64 -7.52
CA ALA A 90 -6.42 -15.74 -6.93
C ALA A 90 -6.00 -14.26 -7.05
N ILE A 91 -4.72 -13.96 -6.82
CA ILE A 91 -4.15 -12.61 -6.96
C ILE A 91 -4.20 -12.19 -8.44
N VAL A 92 -3.68 -13.00 -9.35
CA VAL A 92 -3.70 -12.76 -10.81
C VAL A 92 -5.14 -12.55 -11.30
N GLY A 93 -6.06 -13.42 -10.89
CA GLY A 93 -7.47 -13.33 -11.26
C GLY A 93 -8.12 -12.03 -10.78
N LYS A 94 -7.78 -11.55 -9.57
CA LYS A 94 -8.31 -10.30 -9.04
C LYS A 94 -7.66 -9.07 -9.69
N ALA A 95 -6.34 -9.08 -9.94
CA ALA A 95 -5.64 -8.02 -10.66
C ALA A 95 -6.21 -7.81 -12.07
N LYS A 96 -6.54 -8.89 -12.78
CA LYS A 96 -7.15 -8.85 -14.11
C LYS A 96 -8.58 -8.29 -14.12
N ARG A 97 -9.37 -8.56 -13.07
CA ARG A 97 -10.74 -8.03 -12.95
C ARG A 97 -10.77 -6.56 -12.56
N GLU A 98 -9.84 -6.13 -11.71
CA GLU A 98 -9.81 -4.80 -11.13
C GLU A 98 -8.55 -4.04 -11.55
N ARG A 99 -8.66 -3.20 -12.59
CA ARG A 99 -7.53 -2.43 -13.13
C ARG A 99 -6.79 -1.56 -12.11
N LYS A 100 -7.46 -1.17 -11.01
CA LYS A 100 -6.84 -0.40 -9.92
C LYS A 100 -5.84 -1.22 -9.09
N LEU A 101 -5.95 -2.54 -9.15
CA LEU A 101 -5.09 -3.51 -8.48
C LEU A 101 -4.06 -4.12 -9.45
N ALA A 102 -3.89 -3.52 -10.63
CA ALA A 102 -2.89 -3.97 -11.59
C ALA A 102 -1.48 -3.82 -10.99
N GLY A 103 -0.66 -4.86 -11.14
CA GLY A 103 0.67 -4.91 -10.54
C GLY A 103 0.68 -5.16 -9.02
N MET A 104 -0.45 -5.61 -8.43
CA MET A 104 -0.41 -6.12 -7.06
C MET A 104 0.34 -7.46 -6.99
N GLY A 105 1.05 -7.64 -5.91
CA GLY A 105 1.73 -8.88 -5.59
C GLY A 105 2.05 -8.99 -4.12
N THR A 106 2.57 -10.12 -3.70
CA THR A 106 2.98 -10.33 -2.32
C THR A 106 4.07 -11.39 -2.21
N THR A 107 4.92 -11.27 -1.20
CA THR A 107 5.79 -12.36 -0.75
C THR A 107 4.98 -13.37 0.06
N VAL A 108 5.50 -14.57 0.21
CA VAL A 108 4.98 -15.56 1.14
C VAL A 108 6.15 -16.29 1.79
N THR A 109 6.19 -16.26 3.11
CA THR A 109 7.05 -17.13 3.90
C THR A 109 6.17 -17.81 4.94
N ALA A 110 6.08 -19.13 4.91
CA ALA A 110 5.23 -19.91 5.78
C ALA A 110 5.96 -21.13 6.32
N VAL A 111 5.73 -21.47 7.59
CA VAL A 111 6.28 -22.64 8.27
C VAL A 111 5.15 -23.40 8.94
N THR A 112 5.14 -24.73 8.79
CA THR A 112 4.19 -25.61 9.47
C THR A 112 4.90 -26.73 10.22
N LEU A 113 4.35 -27.12 11.37
CA LEU A 113 4.81 -28.23 12.20
C LEU A 113 3.89 -29.44 12.00
N VAL A 114 4.38 -30.49 11.35
CA VAL A 114 3.58 -31.71 11.14
C VAL A 114 4.43 -32.95 11.36
N GLY A 115 3.96 -33.85 12.22
CA GLY A 115 4.57 -35.16 12.43
C GLY A 115 6.03 -35.12 12.88
N GLY A 116 6.42 -34.07 13.63
CA GLY A 116 7.81 -33.88 14.06
C GLY A 116 8.75 -33.32 12.99
N TYR A 117 8.19 -32.77 11.90
CA TYR A 117 8.95 -32.09 10.85
C TYR A 117 8.45 -30.66 10.66
N TRP A 118 9.39 -29.76 10.41
CA TRP A 118 9.11 -28.44 9.89
C TRP A 118 9.06 -28.50 8.37
N ILE A 119 8.05 -27.86 7.80
CA ILE A 119 7.94 -27.64 6.36
C ILE A 119 7.91 -26.12 6.15
N LEU A 120 8.88 -25.61 5.40
CA LEU A 120 9.01 -24.21 5.01
C LEU A 120 8.57 -24.07 3.55
N ALA A 121 7.71 -23.09 3.27
CA ALA A 121 7.40 -22.63 1.92
C ALA A 121 7.76 -21.15 1.81
N HIS A 122 8.55 -20.80 0.80
CA HIS A 122 9.10 -19.45 0.67
C HIS A 122 9.09 -18.93 -0.77
N ILE A 123 8.64 -17.69 -0.94
CA ILE A 123 8.77 -16.91 -2.17
C ILE A 123 8.82 -15.41 -1.83
N GLY A 124 9.93 -14.76 -2.17
CA GLY A 124 10.12 -13.31 -1.97
C GLY A 124 11.39 -13.04 -1.20
N ASP A 125 11.44 -11.91 -0.51
CA ASP A 125 12.57 -11.46 0.30
C ASP A 125 12.26 -11.38 1.80
N SER A 126 11.04 -11.74 2.23
CA SER A 126 10.73 -11.97 3.65
C SER A 126 11.49 -13.18 4.17
N ARG A 127 12.07 -13.10 5.36
CA ARG A 127 13.01 -14.12 5.86
C ARG A 127 12.42 -15.03 6.91
N ALA A 128 12.93 -16.26 6.96
CA ALA A 128 12.72 -17.17 8.09
C ALA A 128 14.06 -17.54 8.73
N TYR A 129 14.12 -17.44 10.05
CA TYR A 129 15.24 -17.83 10.88
C TYR A 129 14.80 -18.92 11.85
N LEU A 130 15.68 -19.89 12.07
CA LEU A 130 15.54 -20.95 13.06
C LEU A 130 16.62 -20.79 14.12
N LEU A 131 16.20 -20.57 15.36
CA LEU A 131 17.07 -20.63 16.53
C LEU A 131 17.01 -22.05 17.10
N ARG A 132 18.16 -22.74 17.09
CA ARG A 132 18.34 -24.07 17.66
C ARG A 132 19.64 -24.11 18.45
N ASP A 133 19.59 -24.64 19.67
CA ASP A 133 20.76 -24.75 20.55
C ASP A 133 21.55 -23.43 20.70
N GLY A 134 20.84 -22.30 20.77
CA GLY A 134 21.42 -20.96 20.88
C GLY A 134 22.08 -20.42 19.60
N THR A 135 22.00 -21.15 18.48
CA THR A 135 22.54 -20.74 17.18
C THR A 135 21.41 -20.34 16.23
N LEU A 136 21.46 -19.11 15.71
CA LEU A 136 20.52 -18.62 14.71
C LEU A 136 20.97 -19.04 13.31
N THR A 137 20.11 -19.75 12.59
CA THR A 137 20.35 -20.14 11.19
C THR A 137 19.26 -19.55 10.31
N ARG A 138 19.67 -18.82 9.27
CA ARG A 138 18.74 -18.35 8.24
C ARG A 138 18.34 -19.53 7.33
N MET A 139 17.04 -19.75 7.19
CA MET A 139 16.48 -20.91 6.48
C MET A 139 16.01 -20.58 5.06
N THR A 140 15.82 -19.29 4.74
CA THR A 140 15.42 -18.80 3.42
C THR A 140 16.57 -18.12 2.68
N THR A 141 16.54 -18.14 1.35
CA THR A 141 17.40 -17.34 0.48
C THR A 141 16.53 -16.32 -0.24
N ASP A 142 16.85 -15.03 -0.15
CA ASP A 142 15.95 -14.00 -0.71
C ASP A 142 15.88 -14.11 -2.23
N HIS A 143 14.68 -14.07 -2.77
CA HIS A 143 14.46 -13.91 -4.19
C HIS A 143 14.58 -12.46 -4.62
N SER A 144 15.71 -11.81 -4.32
CA SER A 144 15.99 -10.41 -4.63
C SER A 144 17.11 -10.26 -5.66
N TYR A 145 17.14 -9.10 -6.32
CA TYR A 145 18.17 -8.81 -7.31
C TYR A 145 19.57 -8.77 -6.67
N VAL A 146 19.67 -8.23 -5.46
CA VAL A 146 20.95 -8.19 -4.73
C VAL A 146 21.42 -9.58 -4.31
N GLN A 147 20.51 -10.49 -3.95
CA GLN A 147 20.88 -11.87 -3.66
C GLN A 147 21.41 -12.57 -4.92
N HIS A 148 20.79 -12.36 -6.08
CA HIS A 148 21.31 -12.87 -7.35
C HIS A 148 22.73 -12.36 -7.67
N LEU A 149 23.03 -11.09 -7.37
CA LEU A 149 24.37 -10.54 -7.52
C LEU A 149 25.39 -11.16 -6.55
N ILE A 150 24.96 -11.48 -5.32
CA ILE A 150 25.81 -12.22 -4.36
C ILE A 150 26.09 -13.62 -4.89
N ASP A 151 25.06 -14.35 -5.31
CA ASP A 151 25.17 -15.74 -5.77
C ASP A 151 26.06 -15.87 -7.02
N THR A 152 26.07 -14.84 -7.87
CA THR A 152 26.94 -14.75 -9.06
C THR A 152 28.33 -14.17 -8.77
N GLY A 153 28.63 -13.86 -7.51
CA GLY A 153 29.92 -13.30 -7.06
C GLY A 153 30.21 -11.90 -7.58
N ARG A 154 29.17 -11.12 -7.95
CA ARG A 154 29.30 -9.75 -8.47
C ARG A 154 29.44 -8.72 -7.36
N ILE A 155 28.81 -8.98 -6.21
CA ILE A 155 28.89 -8.13 -5.01
C ILE A 155 29.06 -9.01 -3.77
N THR A 156 29.56 -8.42 -2.70
CA THR A 156 29.61 -9.04 -1.38
C THR A 156 28.31 -8.79 -0.59
N ALA A 157 28.07 -9.60 0.45
CA ALA A 157 26.91 -9.42 1.34
C ALA A 157 26.89 -8.04 2.04
N ALA A 158 28.06 -7.47 2.33
CA ALA A 158 28.16 -6.13 2.91
C ALA A 158 27.77 -5.03 1.92
N GLU A 159 28.17 -5.18 0.64
CA GLU A 159 27.80 -4.24 -0.42
C GLU A 159 26.31 -4.31 -0.78
N ALA A 160 25.71 -5.50 -0.69
CA ALA A 160 24.28 -5.71 -0.96
C ALA A 160 23.37 -4.85 -0.06
N ARG A 161 23.72 -4.68 1.22
CA ARG A 161 22.92 -3.88 2.18
C ARG A 161 22.75 -2.41 1.74
N ASN A 162 23.76 -1.85 1.11
CA ASN A 162 23.77 -0.45 0.66
C ASN A 162 23.49 -0.30 -0.85
N HIS A 163 23.08 -1.38 -1.52
CA HIS A 163 22.87 -1.37 -2.95
C HIS A 163 21.62 -0.52 -3.32
N PRO A 164 21.68 0.32 -4.37
CA PRO A 164 20.55 1.15 -4.78
C PRO A 164 19.29 0.35 -5.15
N GLN A 165 19.47 -0.88 -5.64
CA GLN A 165 18.39 -1.79 -6.04
C GLN A 165 18.14 -2.90 -5.02
N ARG A 166 18.40 -2.67 -3.72
CA ARG A 166 18.19 -3.70 -2.69
C ARG A 166 16.72 -4.11 -2.52
N ASN A 167 15.78 -3.19 -2.76
CA ASN A 167 14.34 -3.43 -2.66
C ASN A 167 13.74 -4.06 -3.94
N VAL A 168 14.56 -4.54 -4.88
CA VAL A 168 14.07 -5.15 -6.13
C VAL A 168 13.92 -6.65 -5.94
N VAL A 169 12.68 -7.10 -5.82
CA VAL A 169 12.32 -8.51 -5.70
C VAL A 169 12.19 -9.14 -7.09
N MET A 170 12.74 -10.36 -7.24
CA MET A 170 12.84 -11.13 -8.48
C MET A 170 11.80 -12.25 -8.57
N ARG A 171 11.24 -12.74 -7.46
CA ARG A 171 10.13 -13.71 -7.43
C ARG A 171 9.12 -13.31 -6.37
N VAL A 172 7.87 -13.13 -6.78
CA VAL A 172 6.72 -12.80 -5.90
C VAL A 172 5.45 -13.42 -6.50
N LEU A 173 4.41 -13.55 -5.68
CA LEU A 173 3.09 -13.89 -6.20
C LEU A 173 2.47 -12.64 -6.80
N GLY A 174 1.85 -12.75 -7.98
CA GLY A 174 1.19 -11.61 -8.63
C GLY A 174 1.05 -11.76 -10.14
N ASP A 175 0.49 -10.75 -10.78
CA ASP A 175 0.33 -10.68 -12.25
C ASP A 175 1.64 -10.26 -12.93
N PHE A 176 2.71 -10.99 -12.66
CA PHE A 176 4.03 -10.82 -13.24
C PHE A 176 4.41 -12.06 -14.06
N ASP A 177 5.12 -11.88 -15.17
CA ASP A 177 5.63 -12.98 -16.00
C ASP A 177 6.92 -13.57 -15.40
N ILE A 178 6.76 -14.16 -14.21
CA ILE A 178 7.84 -14.66 -13.35
C ILE A 178 7.40 -16.00 -12.77
N ASP A 179 8.34 -16.92 -12.53
CA ASP A 179 8.07 -18.21 -11.90
C ASP A 179 7.46 -18.06 -10.48
N PRO A 180 6.20 -18.51 -10.27
CA PRO A 180 5.51 -18.35 -8.99
C PRO A 180 5.67 -19.55 -8.04
N HIS A 181 6.39 -20.60 -8.44
CA HIS A 181 6.55 -21.78 -7.59
C HIS A 181 7.31 -21.40 -6.31
N PRO A 182 6.86 -21.83 -5.12
CA PRO A 182 7.59 -21.61 -3.89
C PRO A 182 8.77 -22.57 -3.74
N ASP A 183 9.78 -22.12 -3.00
CA ASP A 183 10.84 -23.00 -2.53
C ASP A 183 10.34 -23.76 -1.30
N ILE A 184 10.39 -25.10 -1.35
CA ILE A 184 9.94 -25.98 -0.26
C ILE A 184 11.15 -26.64 0.40
N ALA A 185 11.26 -26.50 1.72
CA ALA A 185 12.27 -27.18 2.53
C ALA A 185 11.62 -27.96 3.67
N ILE A 186 12.14 -29.17 3.94
CA ILE A 186 11.67 -30.03 5.02
C ILE A 186 12.85 -30.34 5.93
N CYS A 187 12.69 -30.11 7.24
CA CYS A 187 13.71 -30.46 8.23
C CYS A 187 13.08 -31.07 9.49
N ALA A 188 13.85 -31.86 10.23
CA ALA A 188 13.39 -32.46 11.48
C ALA A 188 13.21 -31.39 12.55
N ALA A 189 12.05 -31.39 13.21
CA ALA A 189 11.76 -30.51 14.33
C ALA A 189 12.39 -31.05 15.62
N HIS A 190 12.94 -30.15 16.42
CA HIS A 190 13.46 -30.44 17.75
C HIS A 190 12.67 -29.65 18.81
N PRO A 191 12.58 -30.19 20.03
CA PRO A 191 12.06 -29.43 21.17
C PRO A 191 12.81 -28.10 21.34
N ALA A 192 12.10 -27.04 21.69
CA ALA A 192 12.63 -25.69 21.86
C ALA A 192 13.21 -25.05 20.58
N ASP A 193 12.94 -25.61 19.40
CA ASP A 193 13.13 -24.89 18.14
C ASP A 193 12.26 -23.63 18.17
N ARG A 194 12.89 -22.48 17.89
CA ARG A 194 12.19 -21.20 17.77
C ARG A 194 12.36 -20.63 16.38
N TRP A 195 11.25 -20.44 15.70
CA TRP A 195 11.17 -19.78 14.41
C TRP A 195 10.90 -18.28 14.57
N LEU A 196 11.56 -17.48 13.74
CA LEU A 196 11.22 -16.09 13.48
C LEU A 196 10.96 -15.95 11.97
N LEU A 197 9.76 -15.52 11.61
CA LEU A 197 9.45 -15.05 10.27
C LEU A 197 9.31 -13.53 10.32
N CYS A 198 9.96 -12.82 9.40
CA CYS A 198 9.96 -11.35 9.40
C CYS A 198 9.89 -10.75 8.00
N SER A 199 9.28 -9.57 7.89
CA SER A 199 9.30 -8.74 6.68
C SER A 199 10.59 -7.93 6.60
N ASP A 200 10.88 -7.40 5.41
CA ASP A 200 12.11 -6.66 5.11
C ASP A 200 12.28 -5.41 6.00
N GLY A 201 11.17 -4.86 6.52
CA GLY A 201 11.17 -3.77 7.48
C GLY A 201 11.84 -4.11 8.81
N LEU A 202 12.04 -5.39 9.14
CA LEU A 202 12.75 -5.83 10.34
C LEU A 202 14.23 -6.13 10.04
N ASP A 203 14.51 -7.05 9.11
CA ASP A 203 15.87 -7.49 8.80
C ASP A 203 16.65 -6.49 7.91
N GLY A 204 15.95 -5.50 7.33
CA GLY A 204 16.58 -4.38 6.65
C GLY A 204 17.28 -3.40 7.60
N VAL A 205 16.92 -3.40 8.90
CA VAL A 205 17.50 -2.50 9.91
C VAL A 205 18.19 -3.22 11.07
N LEU A 206 17.77 -4.45 11.40
CA LEU A 206 18.38 -5.25 12.46
C LEU A 206 19.39 -6.24 11.88
N GLU A 207 20.55 -6.34 12.53
CA GLU A 207 21.53 -7.37 12.19
C GLU A 207 21.15 -8.74 12.79
N ASP A 208 21.58 -9.82 12.11
CA ASP A 208 21.36 -11.20 12.56
C ASP A 208 21.85 -11.45 14.00
N SER A 209 22.92 -10.78 14.43
CA SER A 209 23.44 -10.85 15.81
C SER A 209 22.45 -10.31 16.84
N THR A 210 21.83 -9.16 16.57
CA THR A 210 20.80 -8.54 17.42
C THR A 210 19.55 -9.42 17.47
N ILE A 211 19.16 -10.00 16.33
CA ILE A 211 18.05 -10.93 16.23
C ILE A 211 18.32 -12.17 17.08
N GLN A 212 19.51 -12.78 16.95
CA GLN A 212 19.92 -13.95 17.72
C GLN A 212 19.92 -13.67 19.22
N GLU A 213 20.50 -12.55 19.64
CA GLU A 213 20.55 -12.15 21.05
C GLU A 213 19.15 -12.03 21.63
N THR A 214 18.24 -11.38 20.90
CA THR A 214 16.86 -11.15 21.37
C THR A 214 16.07 -12.44 21.46
N LEU A 215 16.13 -13.29 20.44
CA LEU A 215 15.46 -14.59 20.43
C LEU A 215 15.98 -15.52 21.53
N THR A 216 17.25 -15.37 21.94
CA THR A 216 17.87 -16.17 23.01
C THR A 216 17.53 -15.63 24.40
N GLN A 217 17.47 -14.31 24.58
CA GLN A 217 17.24 -13.68 25.89
C GLN A 217 15.76 -13.63 26.31
N CYS A 218 14.85 -13.45 25.36
CA CYS A 218 13.41 -13.31 25.66
C CYS A 218 12.76 -14.70 25.71
N ALA A 219 12.38 -15.18 26.88
CA ALA A 219 11.68 -16.46 27.00
C ALA A 219 10.26 -16.40 26.43
N ASP A 220 9.53 -15.32 26.72
CA ASP A 220 8.16 -15.11 26.24
C ASP A 220 8.13 -14.73 24.75
N GLN A 221 7.31 -15.43 23.98
CA GLN A 221 7.18 -15.24 22.53
C GLN A 221 6.61 -13.86 22.20
N GLY A 222 5.59 -13.43 22.95
CA GLY A 222 4.90 -12.16 22.76
C GLY A 222 5.84 -10.98 23.04
N GLU A 223 6.54 -11.02 24.17
CA GLU A 223 7.56 -10.03 24.52
C GLU A 223 8.69 -10.01 23.49
N CYS A 224 9.13 -11.17 23.01
CA CYS A 224 10.16 -11.26 21.99
C CYS A 224 9.73 -10.55 20.69
N ALA A 225 8.52 -10.86 20.19
CA ALA A 225 7.98 -10.22 18.98
C ALA A 225 7.82 -8.71 19.16
N GLN A 226 7.27 -8.28 20.30
CA GLN A 226 7.11 -6.87 20.67
C GLN A 226 8.45 -6.13 20.70
N ARG A 227 9.47 -6.74 21.32
CA ARG A 227 10.81 -6.15 21.42
C ARG A 227 11.49 -6.04 20.06
N LEU A 228 11.40 -7.06 19.22
CA LEU A 228 11.96 -7.04 17.86
C LEU A 228 11.36 -5.91 17.01
N VAL A 229 10.03 -5.81 16.98
CA VAL A 229 9.34 -4.74 16.23
C VAL A 229 9.68 -3.36 16.81
N SER A 230 9.68 -3.21 18.13
CA SER A 230 10.07 -1.96 18.80
C SER A 230 11.50 -1.54 18.47
N MET A 231 12.46 -2.47 18.46
CA MET A 231 13.85 -2.19 18.08
C MET A 231 13.97 -1.79 16.62
N ALA A 232 13.27 -2.45 15.69
CA ALA A 232 13.30 -2.09 14.28
C ALA A 232 12.76 -0.67 14.03
N LEU A 233 11.67 -0.29 14.71
CA LEU A 233 11.12 1.06 14.64
C LEU A 233 12.09 2.10 15.23
N LYS A 234 12.72 1.79 16.37
CA LYS A 234 13.75 2.66 16.99
C LYS A 234 15.01 2.79 16.15
N ALA A 235 15.38 1.75 15.40
CA ALA A 235 16.48 1.76 14.45
C ALA A 235 16.18 2.59 13.19
N GLY A 236 14.93 3.04 13.02
CA GLY A 236 14.53 3.91 11.92
C GLY A 236 13.99 3.17 10.70
N SER A 237 13.33 2.02 10.90
CA SER A 237 12.65 1.33 9.80
C SER A 237 11.64 2.25 9.10
N THR A 238 11.73 2.27 7.76
CA THR A 238 10.88 3.08 6.89
C THR A 238 9.74 2.27 6.27
N ASP A 239 9.69 0.96 6.52
CA ASP A 239 8.66 0.08 5.97
C ASP A 239 7.71 -0.46 7.03
N ASN A 240 6.72 -1.24 6.60
CA ASN A 240 5.90 -2.04 7.49
C ASN A 240 6.80 -3.05 8.20
N VAL A 241 6.56 -3.29 9.50
CA VAL A 241 7.41 -4.17 10.30
C VAL A 241 6.54 -5.25 10.91
N THR A 242 6.77 -6.49 10.49
CA THR A 242 6.02 -7.64 10.96
C THR A 242 6.96 -8.74 11.42
N ALA A 243 6.67 -9.31 12.59
CA ALA A 243 7.36 -10.46 13.16
C ALA A 243 6.36 -11.53 13.58
N VAL A 244 6.66 -12.78 13.23
CA VAL A 244 5.94 -13.97 13.68
C VAL A 244 6.93 -14.88 14.40
N ILE A 245 6.64 -15.24 15.63
CA ILE A 245 7.44 -16.18 16.42
C ILE A 245 6.67 -17.49 16.51
N GLY A 246 7.37 -18.62 16.36
CA GLY A 246 6.80 -19.95 16.52
C GLY A 246 7.73 -20.88 17.29
N ASP A 247 7.31 -21.36 18.45
CA ASP A 247 8.09 -22.27 19.30
C ASP A 247 7.55 -23.70 19.21
N ALA A 248 8.43 -24.67 18.96
CA ALA A 248 8.11 -26.08 19.18
C ALA A 248 8.26 -26.45 20.65
N THR A 249 7.15 -26.85 21.26
CA THR A 249 7.07 -27.29 22.66
C THR A 249 6.71 -28.76 22.72
N LEU A 250 7.17 -29.45 23.76
CA LEU A 250 6.77 -30.82 24.04
C LEU A 250 5.48 -30.81 24.86
N ALA A 251 4.53 -31.69 24.53
CA ALA A 251 3.49 -32.02 25.50
C ALA A 251 4.14 -32.70 26.71
N LEU A 252 4.00 -32.07 27.88
CA LEU A 252 4.43 -32.65 29.16
C LEU A 252 3.53 -33.84 29.57
N ASP A 253 2.32 -33.93 29.01
CA ASP A 253 1.40 -35.07 29.16
C ASP A 253 0.49 -35.19 27.93
N ALA A 254 0.66 -36.24 27.11
CA ALA A 254 -0.14 -36.44 25.89
C ALA A 254 -1.60 -36.84 26.20
N ASP A 255 -1.87 -37.25 27.45
CA ASP A 255 -3.18 -37.68 27.96
C ASP A 255 -3.86 -36.60 28.83
N ALA A 256 -3.27 -35.41 28.98
CA ALA A 256 -3.95 -34.28 29.63
C ALA A 256 -5.17 -33.87 28.78
N PHE A 257 -6.34 -33.85 29.42
CA PHE A 257 -7.65 -33.70 28.77
C PHE A 257 -7.82 -32.37 27.98
N ASP A 258 -6.96 -31.39 28.22
CA ASP A 258 -6.89 -30.14 27.48
C ASP A 258 -5.47 -30.00 26.90
N LEU A 259 -5.29 -30.42 25.65
CA LEU A 259 -4.17 -29.92 24.85
C LEU A 259 -4.26 -28.39 24.84
N PRO A 260 -3.14 -27.67 24.90
CA PRO A 260 -3.15 -26.22 24.89
C PRO A 260 -3.65 -25.72 23.53
N HIS A 261 -4.92 -25.36 23.46
CA HIS A 261 -5.49 -24.74 22.28
C HIS A 261 -5.20 -23.23 22.33
N GLN A 262 -4.66 -22.70 21.25
CA GLN A 262 -4.38 -21.30 21.06
C GLN A 262 -5.27 -20.74 19.96
N THR A 263 -6.07 -19.74 20.28
CA THR A 263 -6.80 -18.95 19.28
C THR A 263 -5.82 -18.35 18.26
N PRO A 264 -5.95 -18.67 16.96
CA PRO A 264 -5.04 -18.14 15.95
C PRO A 264 -5.08 -16.61 15.89
N LEU A 265 -3.89 -16.01 15.76
CA LEU A 265 -3.68 -14.57 15.72
C LEU A 265 -3.41 -14.09 14.29
N ILE A 266 -4.11 -13.05 13.87
CA ILE A 266 -4.00 -12.46 12.52
C ILE A 266 -3.47 -11.03 12.62
N GLY A 267 -2.33 -10.75 11.97
CA GLY A 267 -1.71 -9.43 11.95
C GLY A 267 -1.84 -8.71 10.61
N GLY A 268 -1.57 -7.40 10.62
CA GLY A 268 -1.48 -6.57 9.42
C GLY A 268 -2.82 -6.35 8.70
N ALA A 269 -2.78 -6.26 7.37
CA ALA A 269 -3.95 -6.03 6.52
C ALA A 269 -5.02 -7.13 6.65
N ALA A 270 -4.60 -8.38 6.81
CA ALA A 270 -5.51 -9.52 6.97
C ALA A 270 -6.42 -9.39 8.20
N ALA A 271 -6.00 -8.66 9.25
CA ALA A 271 -6.80 -8.40 10.45
C ALA A 271 -8.05 -7.55 10.19
N ALA A 272 -8.18 -6.93 9.01
CA ALA A 272 -9.43 -6.29 8.58
C ALA A 272 -10.49 -7.31 8.11
N SER A 273 -10.10 -8.57 7.89
CA SER A 273 -10.94 -9.63 7.30
C SER A 273 -11.02 -10.90 8.15
N LEU A 274 -10.99 -10.75 9.48
CA LEU A 274 -10.98 -11.84 10.46
C LEU A 274 -12.11 -12.84 10.24
N GLU A 275 -13.32 -12.38 9.90
CA GLU A 275 -14.48 -13.24 9.71
C GLU A 275 -14.28 -14.24 8.58
N ALA A 276 -13.66 -13.80 7.48
CA ALA A 276 -13.40 -14.69 6.35
C ALA A 276 -12.36 -15.76 6.69
N ILE A 277 -11.40 -15.45 7.56
CA ILE A 277 -10.40 -16.41 8.03
C ILE A 277 -11.05 -17.37 9.04
N ALA A 278 -11.84 -16.86 9.99
CA ALA A 278 -12.63 -17.69 10.92
C ALA A 278 -13.51 -18.70 10.18
N ASP A 279 -14.15 -18.29 9.08
CA ASP A 279 -14.96 -19.17 8.23
C ASP A 279 -14.12 -20.25 7.53
N ILE A 280 -12.89 -19.91 7.12
CA ILE A 280 -11.95 -20.85 6.51
C ILE A 280 -11.42 -21.86 7.54
N ILE A 281 -11.25 -21.46 8.80
CA ILE A 281 -10.71 -22.34 9.87
C ILE A 281 -11.75 -22.96 10.82
N ASN A 282 -13.01 -22.54 10.78
CA ASN A 282 -14.15 -23.01 11.60
C ASN A 282 -13.99 -22.74 13.09
N GLU A 283 -13.08 -21.84 13.40
CA GLU A 283 -12.59 -21.62 14.75
C GLU A 283 -12.50 -20.12 14.97
N PRO A 284 -12.62 -19.67 16.22
CA PRO A 284 -12.43 -18.27 16.53
C PRO A 284 -11.01 -17.84 16.18
N VAL A 285 -10.86 -16.66 15.57
CA VAL A 285 -9.57 -16.00 15.36
C VAL A 285 -9.56 -14.66 16.07
N ALA A 286 -8.38 -14.21 16.49
CA ALA A 286 -8.20 -12.90 17.07
C ALA A 286 -7.24 -12.05 16.23
N SER A 287 -7.41 -10.72 16.27
CA SER A 287 -6.40 -9.81 15.76
C SER A 287 -5.14 -9.88 16.62
N ALA A 288 -3.97 -9.70 16.00
CA ALA A 288 -2.70 -9.55 16.68
C ALA A 288 -2.78 -8.44 17.75
N PRO A 289 -2.07 -8.59 18.89
CA PRO A 289 -1.99 -7.53 19.88
C PRO A 289 -1.23 -6.33 19.30
N ASN A 290 -1.67 -5.13 19.67
CA ASN A 290 -1.00 -3.90 19.26
C ASN A 290 0.43 -3.83 19.84
N LEU A 291 1.31 -3.12 19.14
CA LEU A 291 2.64 -2.83 19.65
C LEU A 291 2.53 -2.04 20.96
N ARG A 292 3.18 -2.55 22.01
CA ARG A 292 3.27 -1.87 23.30
C ARG A 292 4.24 -0.71 23.14
N HIS A 293 3.75 0.50 23.34
CA HIS A 293 4.63 1.65 23.42
C HIS A 293 5.32 1.63 24.79
N ASP A 294 6.66 1.73 24.79
CA ASP A 294 7.40 1.99 26.02
C ASP A 294 7.00 3.38 26.50
N ASN A 295 6.14 3.45 27.52
CA ASN A 295 5.74 4.69 28.19
C ASN A 295 6.90 5.40 28.92
N ASP A 296 8.14 4.96 28.71
CA ASP A 296 9.32 5.42 29.43
C ASP A 296 10.06 6.59 28.78
N SER A 297 9.73 6.99 27.55
CA SER A 297 10.38 8.17 26.98
C SER A 297 9.96 9.45 27.75
N PRO A 298 10.90 10.31 28.19
CA PRO A 298 10.56 11.56 28.86
C PRO A 298 9.64 12.47 28.02
N ALA A 299 9.80 12.41 26.69
CA ALA A 299 9.00 13.19 25.74
C ALA A 299 7.53 12.72 25.68
N GLN A 300 7.27 11.41 25.71
CA GLN A 300 5.90 10.89 25.72
C GLN A 300 5.26 11.00 27.09
N ARG A 301 6.01 10.89 28.20
CA ARG A 301 5.48 11.22 29.54
C ARG A 301 5.03 12.68 29.61
N ALA A 302 5.81 13.61 29.06
CA ALA A 302 5.42 15.02 28.97
C ALA A 302 4.20 15.23 28.06
N ALA A 303 4.09 14.50 26.94
CA ALA A 303 2.93 14.56 26.04
C ALA A 303 1.66 13.98 26.69
N ALA A 304 1.77 12.87 27.42
CA ALA A 304 0.66 12.26 28.16
C ALA A 304 0.17 13.16 29.31
N LEU A 305 1.08 13.88 29.98
CA LEU A 305 0.73 14.91 30.98
C LEU A 305 0.07 16.17 30.37
N ALA A 306 0.30 16.43 29.08
CA ALA A 306 -0.32 17.55 28.37
C ALA A 306 -1.71 17.21 27.79
N GLN A 307 -2.08 15.93 27.75
CA GLN A 307 -3.40 15.47 27.32
C GLN A 307 -4.32 15.35 28.54
N ASN A 308 -5.56 15.85 28.42
CA ASN A 308 -6.55 15.77 29.48
C ASN A 308 -6.81 14.29 29.87
N PRO A 309 -6.98 13.99 31.17
CA PRO A 309 -7.16 12.62 31.67
C PRO A 309 -8.41 11.89 31.13
N ASP A 310 -9.33 12.60 30.46
CA ASP A 310 -10.52 12.02 29.83
C ASP A 310 -10.25 11.45 28.42
N THR A 311 -9.03 11.56 27.90
CA THR A 311 -8.60 10.85 26.68
C THR A 311 -7.69 9.70 27.08
N GLU A 312 -8.20 8.77 27.89
CA GLU A 312 -7.63 7.43 27.93
C GLU A 312 -7.66 6.91 26.50
N THR A 313 -6.48 6.79 25.90
CA THR A 313 -6.31 6.03 24.67
C THR A 313 -6.62 4.59 25.06
N GLN A 314 -7.89 4.19 24.92
CA GLN A 314 -8.31 2.81 25.09
C GLN A 314 -7.39 1.98 24.20
N LEU A 315 -6.46 1.25 24.82
CA LEU A 315 -5.73 0.18 24.16
C LEU A 315 -6.80 -0.75 23.60
N ALA A 316 -7.07 -0.65 22.30
CA ALA A 316 -8.16 -1.38 21.68
C ALA A 316 -7.90 -2.88 21.91
N GLU A 317 -8.80 -3.54 22.63
CA GLU A 317 -8.69 -4.96 22.90
C GLU A 317 -8.63 -5.75 21.57
N PRO A 318 -7.89 -6.88 21.53
CA PRO A 318 -7.85 -7.73 20.36
C PRO A 318 -9.26 -8.09 19.90
N ARG A 319 -9.57 -7.83 18.63
CA ARG A 319 -10.88 -8.15 18.07
C ARG A 319 -10.94 -9.65 17.81
N VAL A 320 -11.92 -10.33 18.39
CA VAL A 320 -12.17 -11.75 18.15
C VAL A 320 -13.30 -11.89 17.14
N ALA A 321 -13.10 -12.70 16.11
CA ALA A 321 -14.12 -13.06 15.13
C ALA A 321 -14.47 -14.54 15.28
N GLN A 322 -15.77 -14.83 15.34
CA GLN A 322 -16.29 -16.20 15.34
C GLN A 322 -16.69 -16.63 13.92
N PRO A 323 -16.58 -17.94 13.62
CA PRO A 323 -17.05 -18.51 12.36
C PRO A 323 -18.56 -18.30 12.19
N SER A 324 -19.00 -18.17 10.95
CA SER A 324 -20.39 -17.95 10.54
C SER A 324 -21.35 -18.97 11.12
N ALA A 325 -20.97 -20.25 11.23
CA ALA A 325 -21.80 -21.28 11.84
C ALA A 325 -22.11 -21.02 13.33
N MET A 326 -21.14 -20.46 14.09
CA MET A 326 -21.38 -20.03 15.47
C MET A 326 -22.12 -18.70 15.54
N ARG A 327 -21.85 -17.78 14.59
CA ARG A 327 -22.57 -16.51 14.49
C ARG A 327 -24.05 -16.72 14.18
N GLU A 328 -24.37 -17.69 13.35
CA GLU A 328 -25.73 -18.06 13.01
C GLU A 328 -26.44 -18.66 14.23
N LYS A 329 -25.78 -19.57 14.96
CA LYS A 329 -26.29 -20.10 16.25
C LYS A 329 -26.46 -19.03 17.32
N THR A 330 -25.52 -18.09 17.46
CA THR A 330 -25.65 -16.97 18.42
C THR A 330 -26.63 -15.90 17.96
N SER A 331 -26.89 -15.77 16.65
CA SER A 331 -28.04 -14.99 16.18
C SER A 331 -29.37 -15.72 16.39
N ASP A 332 -29.39 -17.06 16.36
CA ASP A 332 -30.58 -17.88 16.64
C ASP A 332 -30.83 -18.03 18.17
N GLU A 333 -29.80 -17.88 19.00
CA GLU A 333 -29.88 -17.89 20.47
C GLU A 333 -29.80 -16.49 21.13
N GLY A 334 -29.49 -15.44 20.36
CA GLY A 334 -29.37 -14.04 20.80
C GLY A 334 -30.36 -13.09 20.12
N GLU A 335 -30.99 -13.51 19.03
CA GLU A 335 -32.34 -13.11 18.67
C GLU A 335 -33.18 -14.38 18.70
N THR A 336 -33.60 -14.80 19.90
CA THR A 336 -34.96 -15.30 19.97
C THR A 336 -35.84 -14.11 19.55
N ASN A 337 -36.07 -14.01 18.25
CA ASN A 337 -37.37 -13.67 17.71
C ASN A 337 -38.32 -14.80 18.13
N THR A 338 -38.39 -15.09 19.43
CA THR A 338 -39.55 -15.70 20.01
C THR A 338 -40.64 -14.72 19.66
N GLY A 339 -41.56 -15.16 18.81
CA GLY A 339 -42.94 -14.68 18.92
C GLY A 339 -43.51 -15.07 20.28
N GLU A 340 -42.81 -14.71 21.35
CA GLU A 340 -43.20 -14.91 22.73
C GLU A 340 -44.39 -13.99 22.92
N ILE A 341 -45.50 -14.67 23.11
CA ILE A 341 -46.76 -14.03 23.36
C ILE A 341 -46.58 -13.27 24.70
N PRO A 342 -46.65 -11.93 24.70
CA PRO A 342 -46.35 -11.14 25.88
C PRO A 342 -47.30 -11.54 27.01
N VAL A 343 -46.73 -11.88 28.17
CA VAL A 343 -47.51 -12.26 29.35
C VAL A 343 -48.17 -11.01 29.90
N VAL A 344 -49.47 -10.85 29.66
CA VAL A 344 -50.23 -9.69 30.14
C VAL A 344 -50.86 -10.00 31.49
N GLN A 345 -50.60 -9.15 32.48
CA GLN A 345 -51.30 -9.20 33.76
C GLN A 345 -52.67 -8.54 33.63
N LYS A 346 -53.73 -9.33 33.80
CA LYS A 346 -55.11 -8.85 33.78
C LYS A 346 -55.41 -7.99 35.01
N ARG A 347 -56.46 -7.17 34.94
CA ARG A 347 -56.90 -6.30 36.06
C ARG A 347 -57.24 -7.08 37.34
N ASP A 348 -57.58 -8.35 37.17
CA ASP A 348 -57.92 -9.33 38.20
C ASP A 348 -56.68 -10.09 38.73
N GLY A 349 -55.46 -9.67 38.35
CA GLY A 349 -54.19 -10.14 38.90
C GLY A 349 -53.63 -11.42 38.27
N ARG A 350 -54.40 -12.10 37.42
CA ARG A 350 -53.97 -13.31 36.69
C ARG A 350 -53.07 -12.96 35.50
N LEU A 351 -52.01 -13.75 35.33
CA LEU A 351 -51.09 -13.70 34.21
C LEU A 351 -51.61 -14.63 33.09
N SER A 352 -51.68 -14.13 31.85
CA SER A 352 -52.13 -14.91 30.69
C SER A 352 -51.12 -14.79 29.55
N ALA A 353 -50.74 -15.93 28.97
CA ALA A 353 -49.89 -16.05 27.78
C ALA A 353 -50.64 -16.75 26.62
N ASP A 354 -51.96 -16.90 26.74
CA ASP A 354 -52.78 -17.58 25.74
C ASP A 354 -52.97 -16.68 24.49
N PRO A 355 -52.59 -17.13 23.28
CA PRO A 355 -52.74 -16.35 22.05
C PRO A 355 -54.19 -16.06 21.64
N ASN A 356 -55.18 -16.78 22.19
CA ASN A 356 -56.60 -16.51 21.97
C ASN A 356 -57.20 -15.49 22.97
N ASP A 357 -56.40 -14.95 23.89
CA ASP A 357 -56.83 -13.94 24.85
C ASP A 357 -56.90 -12.53 24.20
N PRO A 358 -58.02 -11.79 24.30
CA PRO A 358 -58.17 -10.49 23.66
C PRO A 358 -57.22 -9.39 24.16
N GLU A 359 -56.70 -9.48 25.39
CA GLU A 359 -55.76 -8.49 25.92
C GLU A 359 -54.33 -8.72 25.41
N VAL A 360 -53.94 -9.99 25.32
CA VAL A 360 -52.65 -10.44 24.78
C VAL A 360 -52.57 -10.20 23.26
N ALA A 361 -53.65 -10.47 22.53
CA ALA A 361 -53.74 -10.18 21.10
C ALA A 361 -53.62 -8.67 20.78
N LYS A 362 -54.07 -7.79 21.68
CA LYS A 362 -53.90 -6.33 21.54
C LYS A 362 -52.46 -5.90 21.81
N ALA A 363 -51.75 -6.53 22.75
CA ALA A 363 -50.34 -6.27 23.02
C ALA A 363 -49.46 -6.66 21.80
N MET A 364 -49.66 -7.86 21.26
CA MET A 364 -49.00 -8.35 20.03
C MET A 364 -49.16 -7.41 18.83
N ARG A 365 -50.35 -6.83 18.65
CA ARG A 365 -50.60 -5.87 17.55
C ARG A 365 -49.87 -4.53 17.75
N ARG A 366 -49.69 -4.08 19.00
CA ARG A 366 -49.01 -2.80 19.29
C ARG A 366 -47.51 -2.90 19.05
N GLU A 367 -46.88 -4.00 19.45
CA GLU A 367 -45.45 -4.25 19.23
C GLU A 367 -45.11 -4.34 17.74
N ARG A 368 -45.88 -5.11 16.95
CA ARG A 368 -45.68 -5.18 15.49
C ARG A 368 -45.78 -3.82 14.80
N VAL A 369 -46.66 -2.93 15.26
CA VAL A 369 -46.78 -1.57 14.71
C VAL A 369 -45.57 -0.71 15.08
N GLN A 370 -45.02 -0.87 16.29
CA GLN A 370 -43.83 -0.13 16.73
C GLN A 370 -42.56 -0.57 15.97
N GLU A 371 -42.37 -1.87 15.73
CA GLU A 371 -41.24 -2.39 14.95
C GLU A 371 -41.28 -1.94 13.49
N GLN A 372 -42.47 -1.92 12.87
CA GLN A 372 -42.66 -1.41 11.52
C GLN A 372 -42.38 0.10 11.42
N GLN A 373 -42.66 0.87 12.47
CA GLN A 373 -42.34 2.30 12.52
C GLN A 373 -40.84 2.56 12.74
N ALA A 374 -40.18 1.77 13.60
CA ALA A 374 -38.75 1.87 13.87
C ALA A 374 -37.89 1.59 12.62
N SER A 375 -38.20 0.52 11.87
CA SER A 375 -37.50 0.15 10.63
C SER A 375 -37.69 1.16 9.49
N ARG A 376 -38.89 1.75 9.36
CA ARG A 376 -39.18 2.82 8.37
C ARG A 376 -38.41 4.11 8.68
N SER A 377 -38.29 4.49 9.95
CA SER A 377 -37.61 5.73 10.36
C SER A 377 -36.09 5.71 10.04
N ARG A 378 -35.43 4.56 10.19
CA ARG A 378 -33.98 4.41 9.91
C ARG A 378 -33.65 4.56 8.43
N ARG A 379 -34.47 3.97 7.54
CA ARG A 379 -34.31 4.12 6.08
C ARG A 379 -34.60 5.54 5.61
N MET A 380 -35.59 6.21 6.19
CA MET A 380 -35.94 7.59 5.85
C MET A 380 -34.83 8.58 6.29
N ARG A 381 -34.27 8.41 7.51
CA ARG A 381 -33.15 9.22 8.00
C ARG A 381 -31.89 9.09 7.13
N ARG A 382 -31.51 7.87 6.72
CA ARG A 382 -30.37 7.67 5.79
C ARG A 382 -30.57 8.38 4.45
N ARG A 383 -31.78 8.33 3.88
CA ARG A 383 -32.09 9.05 2.62
C ARG A 383 -32.00 10.57 2.78
N ILE A 384 -32.47 11.11 3.91
CA ILE A 384 -32.40 12.55 4.20
C ILE A 384 -30.94 13.00 4.36
N VAL A 385 -30.11 12.24 5.09
CA VAL A 385 -28.68 12.55 5.28
C VAL A 385 -27.93 12.56 3.95
N VAL A 386 -28.20 11.59 3.06
CA VAL A 386 -27.60 11.55 1.72
C VAL A 386 -28.05 12.76 0.87
N LEU A 387 -29.34 13.10 0.91
CA LEU A 387 -29.88 14.28 0.20
C LEU A 387 -29.24 15.60 0.68
N ILE A 388 -29.08 15.76 1.99
CA ILE A 388 -28.41 16.94 2.57
C ILE A 388 -26.93 16.97 2.15
N GLY A 389 -26.23 15.84 2.17
CA GLY A 389 -24.84 15.75 1.71
C GLY A 389 -24.67 16.19 0.25
N VAL A 390 -25.56 15.74 -0.64
CA VAL A 390 -25.56 16.15 -2.05
C VAL A 390 -25.84 17.64 -2.21
N LEU A 391 -26.78 18.20 -1.44
CA LEU A 391 -27.10 19.63 -1.45
C LEU A 391 -25.93 20.51 -1.00
N VAL A 392 -25.20 20.09 0.05
CA VAL A 392 -24.01 20.80 0.54
C VAL A 392 -22.90 20.77 -0.52
N LEU A 393 -22.71 19.65 -1.20
CA LEU A 393 -21.71 19.51 -2.26
C LEU A 393 -22.05 20.39 -3.46
N LEU A 394 -23.32 20.44 -3.87
CA LEU A 394 -23.82 21.38 -4.89
C LEU A 394 -23.60 22.85 -4.49
N ALA A 395 -23.89 23.20 -3.24
CA ALA A 395 -23.68 24.56 -2.73
C ALA A 395 -22.18 24.94 -2.73
N ALA A 396 -21.28 24.01 -2.40
CA ALA A 396 -19.83 24.23 -2.46
C ALA A 396 -19.33 24.45 -3.90
N VAL A 397 -19.85 23.68 -4.87
CA VAL A 397 -19.53 23.86 -6.29
C VAL A 397 -20.07 25.19 -6.83
N LEU A 398 -21.30 25.57 -6.45
CA LEU A 398 -21.86 26.87 -6.82
C LEU A 398 -21.10 28.04 -6.18
N GLY A 399 -20.72 27.91 -4.90
CA GLY A 399 -19.94 28.92 -4.18
C GLY A 399 -18.54 29.12 -4.77
N SER A 400 -17.83 28.03 -5.10
CA SER A 400 -16.52 28.11 -5.76
C SER A 400 -16.61 28.70 -7.17
N SER A 401 -17.64 28.34 -7.94
CA SER A 401 -17.90 28.93 -9.26
C SER A 401 -18.22 30.44 -9.18
N PHE A 402 -19.00 30.85 -8.19
CA PHE A 402 -19.32 32.26 -7.96
C PHE A 402 -18.08 33.06 -7.51
N ALA A 403 -17.24 32.49 -6.65
CA ALA A 403 -15.98 33.11 -6.24
C ALA A 403 -15.03 33.31 -7.43
N ALA A 404 -14.90 32.31 -8.31
CA ALA A 404 -14.11 32.40 -9.54
C ALA A 404 -14.66 33.46 -10.51
N TRP A 405 -15.98 33.52 -10.70
CA TRP A 405 -16.63 34.54 -11.52
C TRP A 405 -16.43 35.95 -10.96
N ARG A 406 -16.60 36.14 -9.65
CA ARG A 406 -16.38 37.42 -8.98
C ARG A 406 -14.91 37.87 -9.07
N TRP A 407 -13.96 36.96 -8.94
CA TRP A 407 -12.53 37.25 -9.13
C TRP A 407 -12.21 37.64 -10.58
N SER A 408 -12.82 36.97 -11.55
CA SER A 408 -12.63 37.32 -12.96
C SER A 408 -13.08 38.75 -13.29
N GLN A 409 -14.15 39.24 -12.64
CA GLN A 409 -14.68 40.59 -12.86
C GLN A 409 -13.81 41.73 -12.30
N SER A 410 -12.79 41.45 -11.50
CA SER A 410 -11.86 42.47 -10.98
C SER A 410 -10.64 42.70 -11.86
N LYS A 411 -10.48 41.97 -12.97
CA LYS A 411 -9.36 42.09 -13.89
C LYS A 411 -9.77 42.79 -15.18
N TYR A 412 -8.82 43.49 -15.80
CA TYR A 412 -8.98 44.14 -17.08
C TYR A 412 -7.86 43.68 -18.02
N TYR A 413 -8.07 43.77 -19.33
CA TYR A 413 -6.98 43.58 -20.28
C TYR A 413 -7.14 44.46 -21.51
N LEU A 414 -6.01 44.76 -22.16
CA LEU A 414 -5.98 45.45 -23.45
C LEU A 414 -5.87 44.41 -24.56
N GLY A 415 -6.74 44.52 -25.56
CA GLY A 415 -6.76 43.64 -26.72
C GLY A 415 -7.10 44.37 -28.01
N GLU A 416 -7.03 43.63 -29.12
CA GLU A 416 -7.44 44.12 -30.44
C GLU A 416 -8.94 43.97 -30.66
N ALA A 417 -9.59 45.04 -31.12
CA ALA A 417 -10.94 44.95 -31.65
C ALA A 417 -11.14 45.95 -32.80
N ASN A 418 -11.58 45.48 -33.97
CA ASN A 418 -11.87 46.32 -35.14
C ASN A 418 -10.71 47.25 -35.53
N GLY A 419 -9.46 46.78 -35.41
CA GLY A 419 -8.26 47.53 -35.80
C GLY A 419 -7.85 48.66 -34.84
N VAL A 420 -8.48 48.77 -33.66
CA VAL A 420 -8.12 49.71 -32.59
C VAL A 420 -7.88 48.99 -31.27
N VAL A 421 -7.01 49.57 -30.43
CA VAL A 421 -6.78 49.07 -29.07
C VAL A 421 -8.05 49.26 -28.24
N SER A 422 -8.54 48.19 -27.62
CA SER A 422 -9.76 48.20 -26.80
C SER A 422 -9.48 47.64 -25.42
N ILE A 423 -10.16 48.21 -24.41
CA ILE A 423 -10.08 47.76 -23.02
C ILE A 423 -11.27 46.85 -22.73
N TYR A 424 -10.97 45.66 -22.22
CA TYR A 424 -11.91 44.63 -21.83
C TYR A 424 -11.88 44.46 -20.30
N GLN A 425 -13.04 44.17 -19.71
CA GLN A 425 -13.15 43.76 -18.32
C GLN A 425 -13.44 42.26 -18.27
N GLY A 426 -12.63 41.51 -17.53
CA GLY A 426 -12.65 40.04 -17.48
C GLY A 426 -11.28 39.42 -17.80
N VAL A 427 -11.27 38.10 -18.00
CA VAL A 427 -10.07 37.34 -18.37
C VAL A 427 -10.15 36.97 -19.86
N ASN A 428 -9.03 37.02 -20.58
CA ASN A 428 -8.92 36.68 -22.00
C ASN A 428 -8.97 35.14 -22.25
N THR A 429 -10.02 34.47 -21.75
CA THR A 429 -10.21 33.01 -21.88
C THR A 429 -11.68 32.70 -22.19
N ASN A 430 -11.91 31.77 -23.13
CA ASN A 430 -13.24 31.26 -23.43
C ASN A 430 -13.51 29.99 -22.62
N LEU A 431 -14.49 30.02 -21.73
CA LEU A 431 -14.95 28.83 -21.00
C LEU A 431 -16.29 28.37 -21.61
N PHE A 432 -16.34 27.14 -22.11
CA PHE A 432 -17.53 26.57 -22.76
C PHE A 432 -18.14 27.42 -23.90
N GLY A 433 -17.30 28.12 -24.67
CA GLY A 433 -17.73 28.88 -25.84
C GLY A 433 -18.33 30.26 -25.57
N TYR A 434 -18.39 30.70 -24.30
CA TYR A 434 -18.80 32.05 -23.94
C TYR A 434 -17.58 32.91 -23.58
N PRO A 435 -17.46 34.14 -24.12
CA PRO A 435 -16.41 35.07 -23.70
C PRO A 435 -16.69 35.52 -22.26
N LEU A 436 -15.73 35.33 -21.36
CA LEU A 436 -15.81 35.81 -19.96
C LEU A 436 -15.40 37.27 -19.81
N SER A 437 -15.19 37.96 -20.94
CA SER A 437 -14.88 39.37 -20.99
C SER A 437 -15.96 40.14 -21.73
N HIS A 438 -16.24 41.36 -21.26
CA HIS A 438 -17.04 42.31 -22.01
C HIS A 438 -16.18 43.53 -22.34
N LYS A 439 -16.42 44.09 -23.52
CA LYS A 439 -15.74 45.28 -24.00
C LYS A 439 -16.24 46.51 -23.23
N VAL A 440 -15.35 47.26 -22.61
CA VAL A 440 -15.70 48.45 -21.81
C VAL A 440 -15.47 49.73 -22.61
N GLU A 441 -14.35 49.85 -23.31
CA GLU A 441 -13.97 51.10 -23.97
C GLU A 441 -13.14 50.88 -25.26
N ASN A 442 -13.36 51.75 -26.25
CA ASN A 442 -12.53 51.86 -27.47
C ASN A 442 -11.54 53.00 -27.30
N THR A 443 -10.25 52.74 -27.52
CA THR A 443 -9.26 53.83 -27.65
C THR A 443 -9.15 54.26 -29.12
N SER A 444 -8.72 55.50 -29.37
CA SER A 444 -8.54 56.06 -30.72
C SER A 444 -7.24 55.62 -31.43
N ILE A 445 -6.48 54.68 -30.84
CA ILE A 445 -5.17 54.23 -31.31
C ILE A 445 -5.35 53.13 -32.37
N LYS A 446 -4.89 53.38 -33.60
CA LYS A 446 -4.93 52.39 -34.69
C LYS A 446 -3.80 51.39 -34.58
N ILE A 447 -4.13 50.11 -34.63
CA ILE A 447 -3.16 49.00 -34.47
C ILE A 447 -2.14 48.97 -35.61
N SER A 448 -2.52 49.42 -36.81
CA SER A 448 -1.63 49.53 -37.97
C SER A 448 -0.46 50.50 -37.78
N GLN A 449 -0.55 51.41 -36.81
CA GLN A 449 0.51 52.38 -36.49
C GLN A 449 1.43 51.89 -35.35
N LEU A 450 1.15 50.71 -34.78
CA LEU A 450 1.91 50.15 -33.66
C LEU A 450 3.06 49.24 -34.15
N PRO A 451 4.22 49.28 -33.47
CA PRO A 451 5.31 48.31 -33.67
C PRO A 451 4.80 46.85 -33.57
N GLN A 452 5.47 45.94 -34.29
CA GLN A 452 5.08 44.52 -34.33
C GLN A 452 5.04 43.89 -32.92
N SER A 453 5.95 44.29 -32.03
CA SER A 453 5.99 43.83 -30.63
C SER A 453 4.70 44.12 -29.86
N TRP A 454 4.15 45.33 -30.02
CA TRP A 454 2.89 45.72 -29.39
C TRP A 454 1.70 44.99 -30.00
N ARG A 455 1.71 44.73 -31.31
CA ARG A 455 0.67 43.96 -31.99
C ARG A 455 0.60 42.52 -31.47
N ASP A 456 1.75 41.88 -31.31
CA ASP A 456 1.82 40.51 -30.80
C ASP A 456 1.39 40.42 -29.32
N GLN A 457 1.74 41.41 -28.50
CA GLN A 457 1.31 41.48 -27.10
C GLN A 457 -0.19 41.78 -26.94
N LEU A 458 -0.74 42.68 -27.76
CA LEU A 458 -2.18 42.98 -27.77
C LEU A 458 -3.01 41.80 -28.30
N ALA A 459 -2.46 41.00 -29.22
CA ALA A 459 -3.09 39.76 -29.68
C ALA A 459 -3.16 38.70 -28.57
N GLN A 460 -2.17 38.65 -27.66
CA GLN A 460 -2.17 37.76 -26.49
C GLN A 460 -3.04 38.31 -25.33
N GLY A 461 -3.28 39.61 -25.30
CA GLY A 461 -4.08 40.30 -24.28
C GLY A 461 -3.23 40.69 -23.08
N ILE A 462 -3.04 41.99 -22.87
CA ILE A 462 -2.20 42.52 -21.78
C ILE A 462 -3.07 42.66 -20.53
N ALA A 463 -2.91 41.76 -19.56
CA ALA A 463 -3.66 41.76 -18.32
C ALA A 463 -3.19 42.87 -17.37
N VAL A 464 -4.14 43.60 -16.78
CA VAL A 464 -3.93 44.70 -15.82
C VAL A 464 -4.95 44.60 -14.69
N ASP A 465 -4.58 45.13 -13.52
CA ASP A 465 -5.34 44.90 -12.29
C ASP A 465 -6.42 45.95 -12.04
N SER A 466 -6.43 47.05 -12.81
CA SER A 466 -7.42 48.12 -12.69
C SER A 466 -7.66 48.87 -14.00
N LEU A 467 -8.81 49.53 -14.11
CA LEU A 467 -9.16 50.37 -15.25
C LEU A 467 -8.24 51.59 -15.39
N SER A 468 -7.81 52.19 -14.28
CA SER A 468 -6.83 53.29 -14.30
C SER A 468 -5.47 52.86 -14.82
N GLU A 469 -5.06 51.62 -14.52
CA GLU A 469 -3.84 51.04 -15.05
C GLU A 469 -3.98 50.68 -16.53
N ALA A 470 -5.16 50.23 -16.96
CA ALA A 470 -5.45 50.04 -18.37
C ALA A 470 -5.32 51.34 -19.17
N HIS A 471 -5.82 52.45 -18.63
CA HIS A 471 -5.68 53.78 -19.25
C HIS A 471 -4.23 54.28 -19.27
N SER A 472 -3.47 54.06 -18.19
CA SER A 472 -2.06 54.47 -18.16
C SER A 472 -1.22 53.66 -19.16
N HIS A 473 -1.50 52.37 -19.32
CA HIS A 473 -0.86 51.52 -20.33
C HIS A 473 -1.24 51.94 -21.75
N ALA A 474 -2.51 52.26 -22.00
CA ALA A 474 -2.96 52.78 -23.29
C ALA A 474 -2.27 54.10 -23.65
N GLN A 475 -2.10 55.00 -22.67
CA GLN A 475 -1.36 56.25 -22.87
C GLN A 475 0.14 56.03 -23.11
N LEU A 476 0.75 55.02 -22.49
CA LEU A 476 2.14 54.67 -22.74
C LEU A 476 2.33 54.20 -24.18
N ILE A 477 1.45 53.29 -24.64
CA ILE A 477 1.42 52.80 -26.02
C ILE A 477 1.20 53.96 -27.00
N GLU A 478 0.32 54.92 -26.67
CA GLU A 478 0.08 56.10 -27.51
C GLU A 478 1.30 57.02 -27.60
N ARG A 479 2.01 57.25 -26.49
CA ARG A 479 3.22 58.08 -26.46
C ARG A 479 4.35 57.44 -27.26
N GLU A 480 4.52 56.13 -27.13
CA GLU A 480 5.54 55.39 -27.87
C GLU A 480 5.23 55.39 -29.37
N ALA A 481 3.96 55.17 -29.75
CA ALA A 481 3.49 55.29 -31.12
C ALA A 481 3.72 56.68 -31.73
N LYS A 482 3.55 57.75 -30.93
CA LYS A 482 3.79 59.15 -31.35
C LYS A 482 5.27 59.55 -31.40
N SER A 483 6.14 58.85 -30.66
CA SER A 483 7.58 59.14 -30.62
C SER A 483 8.39 58.54 -31.76
N LEU A 484 7.76 57.74 -32.63
CA LEU A 484 8.38 57.18 -33.82
C LEU A 484 8.33 58.19 -34.98
N PRO A 485 9.47 58.60 -35.56
CA PRO A 485 9.47 59.48 -36.73
C PRO A 485 8.86 58.75 -37.94
N GLU A 486 7.92 59.40 -38.63
CA GLU A 486 7.38 58.96 -39.92
C GLU A 486 8.53 58.68 -40.89
N SER A 487 8.77 57.40 -41.20
CA SER A 487 9.59 57.00 -42.33
C SER A 487 8.67 56.42 -43.39
N SER A 488 8.55 57.20 -44.44
CA SER A 488 7.71 57.06 -45.63
C SER A 488 8.04 55.81 -46.45
N THR A 489 6.99 55.24 -47.01
CA THR A 489 7.00 54.32 -48.15
C THR A 489 7.36 55.04 -49.46
N ASP A 490 8.05 54.28 -50.31
CA ASP A 490 8.12 54.29 -51.78
C ASP A 490 9.16 55.13 -52.56
N GLY A 491 9.97 54.41 -53.36
CA GLY A 491 9.87 54.54 -54.84
C GLY A 491 11.05 55.11 -55.65
N SER A 492 11.98 54.23 -56.04
CA SER A 492 12.62 54.09 -57.38
C SER A 492 13.41 55.22 -58.09
N SER A 493 14.61 54.84 -58.55
CA SER A 493 15.22 55.07 -59.88
C SER A 493 16.54 55.87 -59.99
N ASN A 494 17.53 55.16 -60.57
CA ASN A 494 18.57 55.58 -61.52
C ASN A 494 19.71 56.54 -61.12
N GLY A 495 20.94 56.16 -61.51
CA GLY A 495 21.96 57.14 -61.95
C GLY A 495 23.38 57.03 -61.38
N SER A 496 24.18 56.12 -61.95
CA SER A 496 25.56 56.33 -62.42
C SER A 496 26.66 56.94 -61.52
N ASN A 497 27.75 56.17 -61.45
CA ASN A 497 29.16 56.55 -61.71
C ASN A 497 30.08 57.08 -60.60
N GLY A 498 31.27 56.46 -60.53
CA GLY A 498 32.55 57.11 -60.20
C GLY A 498 33.07 56.91 -58.77
N THR A 499 33.84 55.85 -58.47
CA THR A 499 35.32 55.73 -58.54
C THR A 499 36.13 56.33 -57.37
N ASN A 500 37.01 55.46 -56.84
CA ASN A 500 38.23 55.68 -56.02
C ASN A 500 38.02 56.08 -54.55
N GLY A 501 38.71 55.56 -53.54
CA GLY A 501 39.84 54.62 -53.48
C GLY A 501 40.63 54.82 -52.17
N ALA A 502 40.68 53.78 -51.33
CA ALA A 502 41.76 53.31 -50.46
C ALA A 502 42.38 54.16 -49.28
N LYS A 503 42.65 53.39 -48.19
CA LYS A 503 43.61 53.54 -47.05
C LYS A 503 43.22 54.54 -45.93
N SER A 504 43.46 54.32 -44.62
CA SER A 504 44.16 53.33 -43.78
C SER A 504 43.66 53.53 -42.33
N GLY A 505 43.47 52.52 -41.48
CA GLY A 505 44.49 52.02 -40.56
C GLY A 505 43.89 51.62 -39.20
N SER A 506 44.52 50.61 -38.56
CA SER A 506 44.26 49.92 -37.28
C SER A 506 43.69 50.79 -36.11
N SER A 507 43.00 50.24 -35.10
CA SER A 507 43.49 49.16 -34.23
C SER A 507 42.43 48.61 -33.23
N ALA A 508 42.63 47.32 -32.92
CA ALA A 508 42.44 46.62 -31.64
C ALA A 508 41.03 46.38 -31.05
N SER A 509 40.57 45.13 -31.23
CA SER A 509 39.72 44.35 -30.31
C SER A 509 40.47 43.99 -28.99
N PRO A 510 39.81 43.39 -27.98
CA PRO A 510 39.39 41.98 -28.00
C PRO A 510 37.88 41.84 -27.71
N SER A 511 37.10 41.01 -28.43
CA SER A 511 37.05 39.53 -28.41
C SER A 511 36.68 38.96 -27.02
N ALA A 512 35.77 38.02 -26.83
CA ALA A 512 34.88 37.21 -27.68
C ALA A 512 34.06 36.33 -26.67
N SER A 513 32.74 36.11 -26.82
CA SER A 513 32.11 35.01 -27.59
C SER A 513 32.44 33.60 -27.03
N ALA A 514 31.60 32.58 -26.99
CA ALA A 514 30.26 32.31 -27.51
C ALA A 514 29.85 30.89 -27.06
N SER A 515 28.56 30.56 -27.17
CA SER A 515 28.05 29.19 -27.43
C SER A 515 28.57 28.66 -28.79
N PRO A 516 28.40 27.37 -29.19
CA PRO A 516 27.08 26.91 -29.67
C PRO A 516 26.81 25.39 -29.56
N SER A 517 25.55 25.08 -29.92
CA SER A 517 24.91 23.80 -30.19
C SER A 517 25.47 22.97 -31.35
N GLY A 518 25.18 21.65 -31.38
CA GLY A 518 25.12 20.87 -32.63
C GLY A 518 24.99 19.35 -32.47
N GLN A 519 23.87 18.80 -32.91
CA GLN A 519 23.48 17.37 -32.97
C GLN A 519 24.33 16.50 -33.93
N SER A 520 24.40 15.18 -33.69
CA SER A 520 23.89 14.09 -34.57
C SER A 520 24.58 12.72 -34.33
N SER A 521 23.78 11.65 -34.42
CA SER A 521 24.17 10.22 -34.51
C SER A 521 23.84 9.71 -35.95
N PRO A 522 23.96 8.41 -36.32
CA PRO A 522 24.89 7.31 -35.99
C PRO A 522 25.41 6.54 -37.26
N SER A 523 26.33 5.57 -37.12
CA SER A 523 26.28 4.20 -37.73
C SER A 523 27.61 3.41 -37.69
N SER A 524 27.49 2.09 -37.39
CA SER A 524 28.21 0.88 -37.87
C SER A 524 29.75 0.91 -38.05
N SER A 525 30.59 -0.09 -37.77
CA SER A 525 30.58 -1.57 -37.90
C SER A 525 31.94 -2.12 -37.37
N ALA A 526 31.98 -3.18 -36.55
CA ALA A 526 32.38 -4.56 -36.87
C ALA A 526 33.89 -4.87 -37.07
N LYS A 527 34.45 -5.77 -36.21
CA LYS A 527 35.32 -6.96 -36.50
C LYS A 527 36.00 -7.47 -35.20
N SER A 528 35.65 -8.66 -34.68
CA SER A 528 36.17 -10.04 -34.94
C SER A 528 37.55 -10.31 -34.29
N ALA A 529 37.94 -11.49 -33.80
CA ALA A 529 37.37 -12.79 -33.45
C ALA A 529 38.53 -13.66 -32.88
N SER A 530 38.27 -14.55 -31.91
CA SER A 530 39.04 -15.79 -31.62
C SER A 530 38.48 -16.39 -30.32
N SER A 531 38.27 -17.69 -30.09
CA SER A 531 38.42 -18.92 -30.88
C SER A 531 37.77 -20.02 -30.03
N ALA A 532 37.05 -20.95 -30.67
CA ALA A 532 36.37 -22.08 -30.05
C ALA A 532 37.33 -23.24 -29.73
N THR A 533 37.04 -24.04 -28.70
CA THR A 533 37.34 -25.48 -28.69
C THR A 533 36.30 -26.24 -27.84
N SER A 534 35.78 -27.31 -28.44
CA SER A 534 34.72 -28.21 -27.99
C SER A 534 35.30 -29.46 -27.26
N PRO A 535 34.46 -30.38 -26.73
CA PRO A 535 34.76 -31.23 -25.57
C PRO A 535 35.11 -32.69 -25.93
N SER A 536 35.51 -33.49 -24.93
CA SER A 536 35.44 -34.96 -24.97
C SER A 536 35.35 -35.59 -23.56
N PRO A 537 34.75 -36.79 -23.42
CA PRO A 537 34.27 -37.35 -22.16
C PRO A 537 35.20 -38.43 -21.59
N SER A 538 35.11 -38.70 -20.28
CA SER A 538 35.65 -39.92 -19.66
C SER A 538 34.62 -40.60 -18.77
N SER A 539 34.44 -41.90 -19.03
CA SER A 539 33.55 -42.87 -18.39
C SER A 539 34.31 -43.69 -17.29
N PRO A 540 33.63 -44.58 -16.53
CA PRO A 540 33.92 -44.86 -15.11
C PRO A 540 34.67 -46.19 -14.84
N ALA A 541 35.20 -46.34 -13.62
CA ALA A 541 35.61 -47.60 -12.97
C ALA A 541 35.60 -47.39 -11.44
N SER A 542 34.71 -47.99 -10.63
CA SER A 542 34.62 -49.38 -10.15
C SER A 542 35.44 -49.69 -8.88
N SER A 543 34.79 -50.43 -7.96
CA SER A 543 35.31 -51.20 -6.80
C SER A 543 35.53 -50.41 -5.50
N SER A 544 35.28 -50.92 -4.28
CA SER A 544 34.62 -52.13 -3.74
C SER A 544 34.76 -52.09 -2.20
N LYS A 545 33.95 -52.90 -1.50
CA LYS A 545 33.97 -53.30 -0.07
C LYS A 545 33.21 -52.36 0.89
N GLY A 546 32.22 -52.80 1.66
CA GLY A 546 31.86 -54.16 2.09
C GLY A 546 32.37 -54.44 3.52
N ALA A 547 31.39 -54.70 4.41
CA ALA A 547 31.49 -55.30 5.75
C ALA A 547 32.03 -54.44 6.92
N LYS A 548 31.14 -53.95 7.78
CA LYS A 548 30.71 -54.66 9.00
C LYS A 548 29.45 -54.02 9.58
#